data_AF-A0A229RUH9-F1
#
_entry.id   AF-A0A229RUH9-F1
#
_cell.length_a   1.000
_cell.length_b   1.000
_cell.length_c   1.000
_cell.angle_alpha   90.00
_cell.angle_beta   90.00
_cell.angle_gamma   90.00
#
_symmetry.space_group_name_H-M   'P 1'
#
loop_
_entity.id
_entity.type
_entity.pdbx_description
1 polymer ?
#
loop_
_entity_poly.entity_id
_entity_poly.type
_entity_poly.pdbx_seq_one_letter_code
_entity_poly.pdbx_strand_id
1 'polypeptide(L)'
;MSAAPSQDPFAGGDYVVRSGVRHKRCLNGHDLDIAGRGGGWNQILDLPTGHCELCVEMRLPRAQWLEVDLRFRGETPASSAALLLSRRPPVVYGGVEQIILQLWGTAIADLDVQTCDTCRVGVLEQVRVDAAYLRRGIGTVLLDAALARGRGYWWSTTTIADTVPARAFWATQHLPPDTVLGEPQRCPDMLGADEYAI
;
A
#
# COMPACT_ATOMS: atom_id res chain seq x y z
N MET A 1 -6.81 -3.45 23.76
CA MET A 1 -6.85 -4.65 22.88
C MET A 1 -8.29 -4.85 22.46
N SER A 2 -8.68 -4.31 21.31
CA SER A 2 -10.03 -4.55 20.76
C SER A 2 -10.03 -5.92 20.06
N ALA A 3 -11.06 -6.72 20.32
CA ALA A 3 -11.23 -8.02 19.70
C ALA A 3 -11.29 -7.88 18.16
N ALA A 4 -10.58 -8.75 17.45
CA ALA A 4 -10.68 -8.82 16.00
C ALA A 4 -12.15 -9.10 15.60
N PRO A 5 -12.69 -8.45 14.56
CA PRO A 5 -14.05 -8.70 14.11
C PRO A 5 -14.23 -10.19 13.78
N SER A 6 -15.36 -10.77 14.19
CA SER A 6 -15.69 -12.21 14.10
C SER A 6 -15.79 -12.78 12.67
N GLN A 7 -15.45 -11.98 11.66
CA GLN A 7 -15.41 -12.36 10.27
C GLN A 7 -14.09 -12.02 9.57
N ASP A 8 -12.98 -11.70 10.27
CA ASP A 8 -11.67 -11.40 9.64
C ASP A 8 -11.35 -12.36 8.46
N PRO A 9 -11.40 -11.88 7.20
CA PRO A 9 -11.23 -12.75 6.04
C PRO A 9 -9.78 -13.25 5.98
N PHE A 10 -8.86 -12.54 6.62
CA PHE A 10 -7.44 -12.89 6.71
C PHE A 10 -7.16 -13.91 7.82
N ALA A 11 -8.07 -14.11 8.77
CA ALA A 11 -7.92 -15.09 9.86
C ALA A 11 -8.07 -16.54 9.39
N GLY A 12 -8.89 -16.77 8.34
CA GLY A 12 -9.16 -18.11 7.79
C GLY A 12 -8.58 -18.40 6.41
N GLY A 13 -7.91 -17.43 5.76
CA GLY A 13 -7.54 -17.55 4.34
C GLY A 13 -6.16 -16.98 3.98
N ASP A 14 -5.67 -17.40 2.81
CA ASP A 14 -4.41 -16.94 2.20
C ASP A 14 -4.55 -15.62 1.44
N TYR A 15 -5.52 -14.77 1.80
CA TYR A 15 -5.76 -13.54 1.08
C TYR A 15 -4.55 -12.61 1.15
N VAL A 16 -3.90 -12.48 0.01
CA VAL A 16 -2.88 -11.48 -0.26
C VAL A 16 -3.54 -10.36 -1.05
N VAL A 17 -3.13 -9.14 -0.76
CA VAL A 17 -3.63 -7.94 -1.42
C VAL A 17 -2.59 -7.43 -2.40
N ARG A 18 -3.07 -6.74 -3.42
CA ARG A 18 -2.27 -6.04 -4.40
C ARG A 18 -2.98 -4.78 -4.84
N SER A 19 -2.24 -3.77 -5.26
CA SER A 19 -2.83 -2.60 -5.91
C SER A 19 -3.59 -3.02 -7.17
N GLY A 20 -4.76 -2.44 -7.41
CA GLY A 20 -5.61 -2.69 -8.58
C GLY A 20 -5.05 -2.13 -9.90
N VAL A 21 -3.75 -1.79 -9.93
CA VAL A 21 -3.07 -1.40 -11.17
C VAL A 21 -2.74 -2.63 -12.01
N ARG A 22 -2.53 -2.46 -13.31
CA ARG A 22 -2.11 -3.58 -14.17
C ARG A 22 -0.65 -3.91 -13.90
N HIS A 23 -0.41 -5.10 -13.37
CA HIS A 23 0.94 -5.61 -13.10
C HIS A 23 1.49 -6.50 -14.22
N LYS A 24 2.78 -6.44 -14.54
CA LYS A 24 3.35 -7.36 -15.55
C LYS A 24 3.61 -8.77 -15.01
N ARG A 25 3.94 -8.90 -13.72
CA ARG A 25 4.29 -10.18 -13.11
C ARG A 25 3.31 -10.58 -12.01
N CYS A 26 3.08 -11.88 -11.82
CA CYS A 26 2.30 -12.40 -10.69
C CYS A 26 3.11 -12.36 -9.37
N LEU A 27 2.48 -12.72 -8.25
CA LEU A 27 3.12 -12.71 -6.93
C LEU A 27 4.22 -13.79 -6.76
N ASN A 28 4.25 -14.80 -7.64
CA ASN A 28 5.33 -15.78 -7.75
C ASN A 28 6.36 -15.44 -8.84
N GLY A 29 6.23 -14.27 -9.48
CA GLY A 29 7.19 -13.78 -10.47
C GLY A 29 6.98 -14.27 -11.90
N HIS A 30 5.91 -14.99 -12.25
CA HIS A 30 5.62 -15.30 -13.65
C HIS A 30 5.19 -14.06 -14.42
N ASP A 31 5.55 -13.97 -15.71
CA ASP A 31 5.01 -12.96 -16.63
C ASP A 31 3.53 -13.27 -16.91
N LEU A 32 2.64 -12.32 -16.64
CA LEU A 32 1.19 -12.52 -16.76
C LEU A 32 0.67 -12.49 -18.20
N ASP A 33 1.42 -11.92 -19.15
CA ASP A 33 1.03 -11.97 -20.56
C ASP A 33 1.35 -13.34 -21.18
N ILE A 34 2.24 -14.13 -20.54
CA ILE A 34 2.59 -15.51 -20.93
C ILE A 34 1.84 -16.54 -20.09
N ALA A 35 1.84 -16.38 -18.76
CA ALA A 35 1.33 -17.35 -17.80
C ALA A 35 -0.21 -17.29 -17.61
N GLY A 36 -0.87 -16.39 -18.33
CA GLY A 36 -2.31 -16.15 -18.22
C GLY A 36 -2.68 -15.31 -17.00
N ARG A 37 -3.69 -14.47 -17.20
CA ARG A 37 -4.32 -13.64 -16.16
C ARG A 37 -5.83 -13.88 -16.18
N GLY A 38 -6.34 -14.36 -15.05
CA GLY A 38 -7.76 -14.37 -14.78
C GLY A 38 -8.13 -13.38 -13.67
N GLY A 39 -9.43 -13.18 -13.50
CA GLY A 39 -9.97 -12.33 -12.45
C GLY A 39 -11.37 -12.78 -12.02
N GLY A 40 -11.87 -12.15 -10.96
CA GLY A 40 -13.18 -12.45 -10.40
C GLY A 40 -13.62 -11.39 -9.40
N TRP A 41 -14.51 -11.77 -8.50
CA TRP A 41 -15.06 -10.88 -7.48
C TRP A 41 -15.14 -11.61 -6.14
N ASN A 42 -14.68 -10.96 -5.07
CA ASN A 42 -14.89 -11.42 -3.71
C ASN A 42 -16.14 -10.73 -3.16
N GLN A 43 -17.24 -11.48 -3.00
CA GLN A 43 -18.51 -10.93 -2.52
C GLN A 43 -18.49 -10.51 -1.05
N ILE A 44 -17.66 -11.13 -0.22
CA ILE A 44 -17.57 -10.81 1.22
C ILE A 44 -16.93 -9.43 1.41
N LEU A 45 -15.88 -9.15 0.64
CA LEU A 45 -15.14 -7.90 0.73
C LEU A 45 -15.56 -6.87 -0.30
N ASP A 46 -16.44 -7.25 -1.24
CA ASP A 46 -16.92 -6.44 -2.34
C ASP A 46 -15.77 -5.82 -3.15
N LEU A 47 -14.84 -6.67 -3.59
CA LEU A 47 -13.61 -6.29 -4.29
C LEU A 47 -13.31 -7.17 -5.50
N PRO A 48 -12.67 -6.62 -6.55
CA PRO A 48 -12.11 -7.43 -7.61
C PRO A 48 -11.03 -8.37 -7.07
N THR A 49 -10.92 -9.52 -7.71
CA THR A 49 -9.82 -10.47 -7.49
C THR A 49 -9.05 -10.67 -8.78
N GLY A 50 -7.74 -10.91 -8.65
CA GLY A 50 -6.87 -11.30 -9.75
C GLY A 50 -6.19 -12.63 -9.44
N HIS A 51 -5.79 -13.35 -10.48
CA HIS A 51 -4.98 -14.54 -10.33
C HIS A 51 -4.08 -14.81 -11.55
N CYS A 52 -3.04 -15.60 -11.33
CA CYS A 52 -2.22 -16.16 -12.40
C CYS A 52 -2.71 -17.56 -12.72
N GLU A 53 -3.13 -17.80 -13.97
CA GLU A 53 -3.72 -19.07 -14.40
C GLU A 53 -2.73 -20.23 -14.23
N LEU A 54 -1.47 -20.05 -14.64
CA LEU A 54 -0.41 -21.05 -14.43
C LEU A 54 -0.19 -21.36 -12.95
N CYS A 55 -0.18 -20.36 -12.06
CA CYS A 55 -0.02 -20.62 -10.62
C CYS A 55 -1.20 -21.41 -10.05
N VAL A 56 -2.43 -21.17 -10.54
CA VAL A 56 -3.61 -21.93 -10.15
C VAL A 56 -3.49 -23.38 -10.61
N GLU A 57 -3.11 -23.61 -11.87
CA GLU A 57 -2.91 -24.94 -12.43
C GLU A 57 -1.83 -25.74 -11.67
N MET A 58 -0.71 -25.09 -11.37
CA MET A 58 0.39 -25.66 -10.61
C MET A 58 0.13 -25.74 -9.09
N ARG A 59 -1.01 -25.23 -8.61
CA ARG A 59 -1.38 -25.16 -7.18
C ARG A 59 -0.31 -24.47 -6.32
N LEU A 60 0.30 -23.42 -6.85
CA LEU A 60 1.28 -22.63 -6.12
C LEU A 60 0.59 -21.71 -5.09
N PRO A 61 1.24 -21.41 -3.95
CA PRO A 61 0.73 -20.42 -3.01
C PRO A 61 0.64 -19.05 -3.68
N ARG A 62 -0.22 -18.16 -3.16
CA ARG A 62 -0.37 -16.78 -3.67
C ARG A 62 -0.72 -16.70 -5.16
N ALA A 63 -1.35 -17.74 -5.71
CA ALA A 63 -1.84 -17.76 -7.08
C ALA A 63 -2.93 -16.71 -7.33
N GLN A 64 -3.64 -16.31 -6.28
CA GLN A 64 -4.76 -15.37 -6.31
C GLN A 64 -4.51 -14.21 -5.33
N TRP A 65 -5.13 -13.05 -5.59
CA TRP A 65 -5.05 -11.87 -4.75
C TRP A 65 -6.32 -11.01 -4.81
N LEU A 66 -6.53 -10.21 -3.78
CA LEU A 66 -7.51 -9.13 -3.75
C LEU A 66 -6.91 -7.87 -4.38
N GLU A 67 -7.68 -7.16 -5.20
CA GLU A 67 -7.25 -5.92 -5.84
C GLU A 67 -7.79 -4.71 -5.08
N VAL A 68 -6.88 -3.94 -4.50
CA VAL A 68 -7.19 -2.73 -3.73
C VAL A 68 -7.14 -1.52 -4.67
N ASP A 69 -8.27 -0.81 -4.77
CA ASP A 69 -8.30 0.48 -5.47
C ASP A 69 -7.43 1.49 -4.73
N LEU A 70 -6.53 2.16 -5.45
CA LEU A 70 -5.61 3.15 -4.89
C LEU A 70 -6.27 4.53 -4.67
N ARG A 71 -7.52 4.71 -5.10
CA ARG A 71 -8.28 5.95 -4.88
C ARG A 71 -8.80 6.02 -3.44
N PHE A 72 -8.61 7.17 -2.79
CA PHE A 72 -9.06 7.39 -1.42
C PHE A 72 -10.55 7.67 -1.35
N ARG A 73 -11.20 7.18 -0.29
CA ARG A 73 -12.54 7.62 0.05
C ARG A 73 -12.51 9.07 0.54
N GLY A 74 -13.18 9.97 -0.20
CA GLY A 74 -13.23 11.40 0.08
C GLY A 74 -13.92 12.26 -0.99
N GLU A 75 -14.23 11.73 -2.17
CA GLU A 75 -14.83 12.51 -3.27
C GLU A 75 -16.19 11.99 -3.79
N THR A 76 -16.64 10.78 -3.43
CA THR A 76 -18.02 10.30 -3.71
C THR A 76 -18.34 9.08 -2.81
N PRO A 77 -19.57 8.90 -2.27
CA PRO A 77 -19.92 7.69 -1.53
C PRO A 77 -20.32 6.53 -2.46
N ALA A 78 -20.20 5.30 -1.91
CA ALA A 78 -20.78 4.02 -2.38
C ALA A 78 -19.78 2.96 -2.86
N SER A 79 -18.73 2.68 -2.08
CA SER A 79 -18.18 1.32 -2.06
C SER A 79 -18.58 0.68 -0.74
N SER A 80 -19.32 -0.43 -0.82
CA SER A 80 -19.56 -1.37 0.30
C SER A 80 -18.32 -2.20 0.61
N ALA A 81 -17.20 -1.96 -0.06
CA ALA A 81 -15.99 -2.73 0.15
C ALA A 81 -15.54 -2.69 1.59
N ALA A 82 -15.22 -3.88 2.09
CA ALA A 82 -14.71 -4.07 3.42
C ALA A 82 -13.30 -3.50 3.56
N LEU A 83 -12.48 -3.63 2.51
CA LEU A 83 -11.08 -3.18 2.51
C LEU A 83 -10.95 -1.89 1.69
N LEU A 84 -10.57 -0.80 2.36
CA LEU A 84 -10.61 0.54 1.79
C LEU A 84 -9.37 1.35 2.15
N LEU A 85 -8.90 2.16 1.20
CA LEU A 85 -7.94 3.22 1.47
C LEU A 85 -8.64 4.52 1.87
N SER A 86 -8.17 5.10 2.96
CA SER A 86 -8.56 6.41 3.45
C SER A 86 -7.32 7.28 3.65
N ARG A 87 -7.51 8.59 3.76
CA ARG A 87 -6.43 9.53 4.03
C ARG A 87 -6.78 10.44 5.19
N ARG A 88 -5.78 10.80 5.97
CA ARG A 88 -5.81 11.95 6.88
C ARG A 88 -4.89 13.01 6.29
N PRO A 89 -5.43 14.12 5.74
CA PRO A 89 -4.61 15.18 5.16
C PRO A 89 -3.74 15.84 6.25
N PRO A 90 -2.65 16.52 5.87
CA PRO A 90 -1.81 17.22 6.83
C PRO A 90 -2.55 18.47 7.33
N VAL A 91 -2.26 18.88 8.58
CA VAL A 91 -2.86 20.08 9.19
C VAL A 91 -2.26 21.37 8.59
N VAL A 92 -1.01 21.28 8.12
CA VAL A 92 -0.26 22.37 7.50
C VAL A 92 0.24 21.97 6.12
N TYR A 93 0.44 22.95 5.24
CA TYR A 93 1.04 22.72 3.93
C TYR A 93 2.45 22.12 4.09
N GLY A 94 2.78 21.10 3.28
CA GLY A 94 4.04 20.38 3.40
C GLY A 94 4.16 19.47 4.63
N GLY A 95 3.12 19.37 5.47
CA GLY A 95 3.11 18.49 6.64
C GLY A 95 2.89 17.02 6.30
N VAL A 96 3.00 16.16 7.32
CA VAL A 96 2.79 14.71 7.20
C VAL A 96 1.29 14.40 7.01
N GLU A 97 0.96 13.70 5.92
CA GLU A 97 -0.33 13.07 5.71
C GLU A 97 -0.26 11.57 6.07
N GLN A 98 -1.39 10.98 6.46
CA GLN A 98 -1.47 9.54 6.70
C GLN A 98 -2.35 8.87 5.64
N ILE A 99 -1.85 7.81 5.03
CA ILE A 99 -2.61 6.89 4.18
C ILE A 99 -2.94 5.67 5.03
N ILE A 100 -4.22 5.36 5.20
CA ILE A 100 -4.69 4.32 6.13
C ILE A 100 -5.46 3.27 5.35
N LEU A 101 -5.09 1.99 5.50
CA LEU A 101 -5.87 0.86 5.02
C LEU A 101 -6.79 0.37 6.14
N GLN A 102 -8.09 0.34 5.84
CA GLN A 102 -9.12 -0.08 6.77
C GLN A 102 -9.78 -1.37 6.31
N LEU A 103 -10.04 -2.28 7.26
CA LEU A 103 -10.88 -3.46 7.09
C LEU A 103 -12.14 -3.29 7.95
N TRP A 104 -13.31 -3.26 7.33
CA TRP A 104 -14.60 -2.96 7.96
C TRP A 104 -14.55 -1.73 8.87
N GLY A 105 -13.89 -0.66 8.39
CA GLY A 105 -13.74 0.61 9.12
C GLY A 105 -12.71 0.58 10.26
N THR A 106 -12.08 -0.56 10.54
CA THR A 106 -10.97 -0.66 11.48
C THR A 106 -9.65 -0.48 10.74
N ALA A 107 -8.82 0.45 11.20
CA ALA A 107 -7.47 0.63 10.65
C ALA A 107 -6.62 -0.61 10.97
N ILE A 108 -6.01 -1.20 9.94
CA ILE A 108 -5.12 -2.37 10.07
C ILE A 108 -3.69 -2.09 9.62
N ALA A 109 -3.49 -0.95 8.97
CA ALA A 109 -2.18 -0.47 8.53
C ALA A 109 -2.26 1.01 8.15
N ASP A 110 -1.12 1.68 8.20
CA ASP A 110 -0.98 3.07 7.82
C ASP A 110 0.42 3.38 7.28
N LEU A 111 0.50 4.46 6.53
CA LEU A 111 1.71 5.04 5.99
C LEU A 111 1.71 6.54 6.26
N ASP A 112 2.71 7.01 7.00
CA ASP A 112 3.05 8.43 7.09
C ASP A 112 3.82 8.84 5.83
N VAL A 113 3.35 9.89 5.15
CA VAL A 113 3.99 10.42 3.95
C VAL A 113 3.92 11.94 3.95
N GLN A 114 5.01 12.58 3.55
CA GLN A 114 5.08 14.01 3.38
C GLN A 114 5.23 14.32 1.90
N THR A 115 4.47 15.29 1.39
CA THR A 115 4.56 15.70 -0.02
C THR A 115 4.52 17.21 -0.15
N CYS A 116 5.25 17.74 -1.14
CA CYS A 116 5.19 19.13 -1.55
C CYS A 116 4.87 19.20 -3.04
N ASP A 117 3.66 19.65 -3.37
CA ASP A 117 3.20 19.73 -4.76
C ASP A 117 3.95 20.78 -5.58
N THR A 118 4.37 21.87 -4.92
CA THR A 118 5.15 22.94 -5.57
C THR A 118 6.55 22.47 -5.95
N CYS A 119 7.26 21.84 -5.03
CA CYS A 119 8.63 21.35 -5.27
C CYS A 119 8.67 19.98 -5.96
N ARG A 120 7.54 19.26 -6.04
CA ARG A 120 7.44 17.90 -6.59
C ARG A 120 8.36 16.92 -5.86
N VAL A 121 8.38 17.00 -4.53
CA VAL A 121 9.17 16.13 -3.64
C VAL A 121 8.24 15.37 -2.71
N GLY A 122 8.56 14.09 -2.46
CA GLY A 122 7.83 13.24 -1.52
C GLY A 122 8.78 12.44 -0.63
N VAL A 123 8.42 12.31 0.65
CA VAL A 123 9.14 11.50 1.64
C VAL A 123 8.19 10.45 2.18
N LEU A 124 8.55 9.17 2.00
CA LEU A 124 7.88 8.04 2.62
C LEU A 124 8.48 7.83 4.01
N GLU A 125 7.68 7.99 5.06
CA GLU A 125 8.20 7.94 6.42
C GLU A 125 8.05 6.55 7.05
N GLN A 126 6.93 6.30 7.71
CA GLN A 126 6.70 5.08 8.46
C GLN A 126 5.60 4.26 7.82
N VAL A 127 5.93 3.05 7.37
CA VAL A 127 4.95 2.02 6.98
C VAL A 127 4.70 1.13 8.18
N ARG A 128 3.45 1.10 8.68
CA ARG A 128 3.04 0.29 9.82
C ARG A 128 1.92 -0.66 9.40
N VAL A 129 2.04 -1.93 9.75
CA VAL A 129 1.03 -2.96 9.50
C VAL A 129 0.86 -3.76 10.76
N ASP A 130 -0.38 -3.93 11.20
CA ASP A 130 -0.72 -4.74 12.35
C ASP A 130 -0.18 -6.17 12.19
N ALA A 131 0.37 -6.74 13.26
CA ALA A 131 1.11 -8.01 13.23
C ALA A 131 0.29 -9.17 12.62
N ALA A 132 -1.03 -9.18 12.84
CA ALA A 132 -1.94 -10.18 12.30
C ALA A 132 -2.04 -10.17 10.75
N TYR A 133 -1.70 -9.04 10.12
CA TYR A 133 -1.84 -8.85 8.67
C TYR A 133 -0.49 -8.70 7.95
N LEU A 134 0.62 -8.99 8.63
CA LEU A 134 1.95 -9.00 8.01
C LEU A 134 2.04 -10.02 6.88
N ARG A 135 2.94 -9.73 5.91
CA ARG A 135 3.22 -10.57 4.73
C ARG A 135 2.02 -10.78 3.79
N ARG A 136 0.97 -9.96 3.90
CA ARG A 136 -0.19 -9.99 3.00
C ARG A 136 -0.09 -9.02 1.82
N GLY A 137 0.99 -8.24 1.68
CA GLY A 137 1.16 -7.25 0.60
C GLY A 137 0.62 -5.85 0.92
N ILE A 138 0.07 -5.66 2.12
CA ILE A 138 -0.53 -4.39 2.58
C ILE A 138 0.46 -3.23 2.53
N GLY A 139 1.68 -3.41 3.03
CA GLY A 139 2.71 -2.35 2.99
C GLY A 139 3.02 -1.89 1.56
N THR A 140 3.08 -2.82 0.60
CA THR A 140 3.27 -2.49 -0.81
C THR A 140 2.07 -1.73 -1.39
N VAL A 141 0.84 -2.09 -1.01
CA VAL A 141 -0.36 -1.32 -1.43
C VAL A 141 -0.32 0.11 -0.91
N LEU A 142 0.11 0.34 0.33
CA LEU A 142 0.25 1.69 0.89
C LEU A 142 1.29 2.51 0.13
N LEU A 143 2.45 1.91 -0.20
CA LEU A 143 3.47 2.56 -1.02
C LEU A 143 2.96 2.88 -2.42
N ASP A 144 2.31 1.93 -3.08
CA ASP A 144 1.71 2.14 -4.41
C ASP A 144 0.70 3.29 -4.38
N ALA A 145 -0.10 3.40 -3.30
CA ALA A 145 -1.06 4.49 -3.12
C ALA A 145 -0.37 5.86 -2.99
N ALA A 146 0.71 5.95 -2.21
CA ALA A 146 1.50 7.18 -2.07
C ALA A 146 2.15 7.59 -3.40
N LEU A 147 2.83 6.66 -4.05
CA LEU A 147 3.53 6.88 -5.32
C LEU A 147 2.56 7.26 -6.46
N ALA A 148 1.34 6.71 -6.46
CA ALA A 148 0.32 7.05 -7.43
C ALA A 148 -0.16 8.51 -7.31
N ARG A 149 -0.10 9.12 -6.12
CA ARG A 149 -0.43 10.54 -5.90
C ARG A 149 0.69 11.44 -6.41
N GLY A 150 1.93 11.13 -6.05
CA GLY A 150 3.11 11.91 -6.45
C GLY A 150 3.77 11.37 -7.72
N ARG A 151 3.00 11.15 -8.78
CA ARG A 151 3.57 10.72 -10.07
C ARG A 151 4.53 11.78 -10.59
N GLY A 152 5.78 11.39 -10.83
CA GLY A 152 6.84 12.31 -11.27
C GLY A 152 7.41 13.19 -10.14
N TYR A 153 7.24 12.80 -8.89
CA TYR A 153 7.92 13.43 -7.76
C TYR A 153 9.28 12.78 -7.57
N TRP A 154 10.20 13.54 -7.00
CA TRP A 154 11.44 13.01 -6.43
C TRP A 154 11.10 12.39 -5.09
N TRP A 155 11.28 11.08 -4.99
CA TRP A 155 10.92 10.32 -3.80
C TRP A 155 12.14 10.00 -2.96
N SER A 156 11.97 10.05 -1.65
CA SER A 156 12.94 9.51 -0.70
C SER A 156 12.23 8.81 0.46
N THR A 157 12.98 8.13 1.31
CA THR A 157 12.43 7.54 2.53
C THR A 157 13.16 8.07 3.75
N THR A 158 12.50 8.06 4.91
CA THR A 158 13.23 8.18 6.19
C THR A 158 14.14 6.97 6.41
N THR A 159 14.94 7.01 7.47
CA THR A 159 15.84 5.93 7.86
C THR A 159 15.12 4.58 7.87
N ILE A 160 15.70 3.63 7.15
CA ILE A 160 15.21 2.26 7.13
C ILE A 160 15.84 1.53 8.30
N ALA A 161 15.01 0.91 9.15
CA ALA A 161 15.48 0.10 10.25
C ALA A 161 16.43 -1.00 9.75
N ASP A 162 17.59 -1.18 10.39
CA ASP A 162 18.56 -2.20 10.00
C ASP A 162 18.15 -3.60 10.50
N THR A 163 17.06 -4.11 9.95
CA THR A 163 16.50 -5.42 10.26
C THR A 163 16.28 -6.22 8.97
N VAL A 164 16.41 -7.54 9.06
CA VAL A 164 16.16 -8.44 7.90
C VAL A 164 14.78 -8.21 7.28
N PRO A 165 13.67 -8.11 8.05
CA PRO A 165 12.35 -7.85 7.47
C PRO A 165 12.25 -6.50 6.75
N ALA A 166 12.83 -5.43 7.31
CA ALA A 166 12.81 -4.12 6.67
C ALA A 166 13.62 -4.11 5.37
N ARG A 167 14.84 -4.67 5.37
CA ARG A 167 15.65 -4.78 4.15
C ARG A 167 14.96 -5.63 3.07
N ALA A 168 14.37 -6.77 3.45
CA ALA A 168 13.63 -7.61 2.53
C ALA A 168 12.38 -6.93 1.96
N PHE A 169 11.65 -6.17 2.79
CA PHE A 169 10.52 -5.36 2.35
C PHE A 169 10.98 -4.35 1.31
N TRP A 170 11.92 -3.45 1.64
CA TRP A 170 12.37 -2.40 0.73
C TRP A 170 13.01 -2.92 -0.57
N ALA A 171 13.75 -4.03 -0.51
CA ALA A 171 14.38 -4.65 -1.69
C ALA A 171 13.38 -5.21 -2.73
N THR A 172 12.10 -5.37 -2.36
CA THR A 172 11.06 -5.93 -3.24
C THR A 172 10.10 -4.87 -3.78
N GLN A 173 10.25 -3.60 -3.37
CA GLN A 173 9.35 -2.54 -3.80
C GLN A 173 9.71 -2.05 -5.21
N HIS A 174 8.68 -1.75 -6.00
CA HIS A 174 8.85 -1.20 -7.34
C HIS A 174 8.85 0.33 -7.27
N LEU A 175 9.91 0.88 -6.70
CA LEU A 175 10.07 2.31 -6.51
C LEU A 175 10.49 3.00 -7.83
N PRO A 176 10.18 4.29 -8.00
CA PRO A 176 10.76 5.09 -9.07
C PRO A 176 12.30 4.98 -9.10
N PRO A 177 12.95 4.96 -10.28
CA PRO A 177 14.39 4.68 -10.42
C PRO A 177 15.31 5.58 -9.58
N ASP A 178 14.91 6.82 -9.35
CA ASP A 178 15.71 7.83 -8.64
C ASP A 178 15.30 7.98 -7.16
N THR A 179 14.60 6.98 -6.60
CA THR A 179 14.18 7.03 -5.20
C THR A 179 15.37 6.85 -4.26
N VAL A 180 15.58 7.81 -3.37
CA VAL A 180 16.65 7.75 -2.35
C VAL A 180 16.17 7.01 -1.11
N LEU A 181 16.83 5.92 -0.75
CA LEU A 181 16.46 5.10 0.41
C LEU A 181 17.27 5.47 1.65
N GLY A 182 16.59 5.64 2.77
CA GLY A 182 17.20 5.87 4.09
C GLY A 182 17.67 7.29 4.36
N GLU A 183 17.65 8.16 3.36
CA GLU A 183 18.08 9.56 3.44
C GLU A 183 16.93 10.48 2.98
N PRO A 184 16.13 11.03 3.91
CA PRO A 184 14.97 11.82 3.55
C PRO A 184 15.40 13.16 2.94
N GLN A 185 14.86 13.47 1.76
CA GLN A 185 15.07 14.73 1.05
C GLN A 185 13.82 15.60 1.21
N ARG A 186 13.92 16.66 2.00
CA ARG A 186 12.83 17.61 2.27
C ARG A 186 13.15 18.98 1.70
N CYS A 187 12.16 19.63 1.10
CA CYS A 187 12.28 21.03 0.70
C CYS A 187 12.02 21.96 1.91
N PRO A 188 12.33 23.27 1.81
CA PRO A 188 12.09 24.21 2.90
C PRO A 188 10.65 24.24 3.42
N ASP A 189 9.64 24.07 2.55
CA ASP A 189 8.23 24.04 2.96
C ASP A 189 7.92 22.84 3.87
N MET A 190 8.51 21.68 3.57
CA MET A 190 8.35 20.45 4.35
C MET A 190 9.09 20.57 5.70
N LEU A 191 10.31 21.11 5.69
CA LEU A 191 11.08 21.35 6.91
C LEU A 191 10.37 22.34 7.84
N GLY A 192 9.79 23.41 7.29
CA GLY A 192 8.99 24.36 8.07
C GLY A 192 7.73 23.73 8.64
N ALA A 193 7.15 22.72 7.98
CA ALA A 193 5.99 22.01 8.47
C ALA A 193 6.29 21.03 9.63
N ASP A 194 7.47 20.41 9.64
CA ASP A 194 7.91 19.50 10.70
C ASP A 194 7.99 20.19 12.07
N GLU A 195 8.26 21.51 12.10
CA GLU A 195 8.25 22.31 13.32
C GLU A 195 6.87 22.40 14.01
N TYR A 196 5.80 22.05 13.29
CA TYR A 196 4.41 22.06 13.78
C TYR A 196 3.82 20.66 13.96
N ALA A 197 4.62 19.60 13.81
CA ALA A 197 4.21 18.24 14.12
C ALA A 197 4.20 18.04 15.64
N ILE A 198 3.04 18.26 16.27
CA ILE A 198 2.79 18.01 17.71
C ILE A 198 2.34 16.57 17.93
#